data_AF-A0A934QP22-F1
#
_entry.id   AF-A0A934QP22-F1
#
_cell.length_a   1.000
_cell.length_b   1.000
_cell.length_c   1.000
_cell.angle_alpha   90.00
_cell.angle_beta   90.00
_cell.angle_gamma   90.00
#
_symmetry.space_group_name_H-M   'P 1'
#
loop_
_entity.id
_entity.type
_entity.pdbx_description
1 polymer ?
#
loop_
_entity_poly.entity_id
_entity_poly.type
_entity_poly.pdbx_seq_one_letter_code
_entity_poly.pdbx_strand_id
1 'polypeptide(L)'
;MQISALNRRAQQNYAAFVAAMDLVAEQFDEVDKLIDALDDRAVPGGFTVATPDEIRGFRGKAFDELDRMRVVARKYEGDLISREWRL
;
A
#
# COMPACT_ATOMS: atom_id res chain seq x y z
N MET A 1 24.31 5.11 -24.74
CA MET A 1 24.71 4.61 -23.41
C MET A 1 23.98 5.29 -22.24
N GLN A 2 23.58 6.56 -22.36
CA GLN A 2 22.84 7.28 -21.30
C GLN A 2 21.36 6.85 -21.20
N ILE A 3 20.69 6.61 -22.33
CA ILE A 3 19.28 6.15 -22.39
C ILE A 3 19.11 4.76 -21.73
N SER A 4 20.03 3.82 -22.00
CA SER A 4 19.98 2.48 -21.39
C SER A 4 20.13 2.50 -19.87
N ALA A 5 20.93 3.43 -19.32
CA ALA A 5 21.09 3.59 -17.87
C ALA A 5 19.85 4.23 -17.24
N LEU A 6 19.24 5.23 -17.91
CA LEU A 6 17.99 5.86 -17.47
C LEU A 6 16.83 4.85 -17.45
N ASN A 7 16.69 4.05 -18.51
CA ASN A 7 15.65 3.02 -18.59
C ASN A 7 15.81 1.97 -17.49
N ARG A 8 17.06 1.55 -17.20
CA ARG A 8 17.35 0.61 -16.10
C ARG A 8 16.96 1.19 -14.74
N ARG A 9 17.24 2.47 -14.51
CA ARG A 9 16.84 3.15 -13.27
C ARG A 9 15.33 3.29 -13.15
N ALA A 10 14.63 3.61 -14.24
CA ALA A 10 13.17 3.68 -14.26
C ALA A 10 12.53 2.32 -13.92
N GLN A 11 13.05 1.23 -14.49
CA GLN A 11 12.64 -0.14 -14.18
C GLN A 11 12.89 -0.50 -12.71
N GLN A 12 14.07 -0.19 -12.17
CA GLN A 12 14.40 -0.44 -10.77
C GLN A 12 13.49 0.33 -9.81
N ASN A 13 13.22 1.62 -10.11
CA ASN A 13 12.32 2.44 -9.31
C ASN A 13 10.90 1.89 -9.31
N TYR A 14 10.39 1.48 -10.48
CA TYR A 14 9.07 0.87 -10.57
C TYR A 14 8.99 -0.45 -9.82
N ALA A 15 9.98 -1.33 -9.97
CA ALA A 15 10.05 -2.59 -9.25
C ALA A 15 10.09 -2.38 -7.72
N ALA A 16 10.88 -1.41 -7.25
CA ALA A 16 10.93 -1.04 -5.83
C ALA A 16 9.59 -0.51 -5.33
N PHE A 17 8.89 0.29 -6.13
CA PHE A 17 7.56 0.79 -5.80
C PHE A 17 6.52 -0.34 -5.69
N VAL A 18 6.49 -1.28 -6.63
CA VAL A 18 5.62 -2.45 -6.57
C VAL A 18 5.91 -3.29 -5.34
N ALA A 19 7.19 -3.60 -5.08
CA ALA A 19 7.59 -4.36 -3.90
C ALA A 19 7.18 -3.66 -2.58
N ALA A 20 7.26 -2.33 -2.52
CA ALA A 20 6.80 -1.58 -1.35
C ALA A 20 5.27 -1.67 -1.17
N MET A 21 4.49 -1.63 -2.25
CA MET A 21 3.04 -1.83 -2.17
C MET A 21 2.68 -3.23 -1.68
N ASP A 22 3.40 -4.26 -2.14
CA ASP A 22 3.18 -5.63 -1.71
C ASP A 22 3.52 -5.82 -0.23
N LEU A 23 4.64 -5.24 0.23
CA LEU A 23 4.99 -5.23 1.65
C LEU A 23 3.89 -4.58 2.50
N VAL A 24 3.34 -3.44 2.08
CA VAL A 24 2.23 -2.78 2.80
C VAL A 24 0.99 -3.66 2.80
N ALA A 25 0.70 -4.35 1.68
CA ALA A 25 -0.43 -5.27 1.60
C ALA A 25 -0.31 -6.41 2.62
N GLU A 26 0.88 -7.00 2.76
CA GLU A 26 1.16 -8.05 3.74
C GLU A 26 0.97 -7.57 5.19
N GLN A 27 1.25 -6.30 5.49
CA GLN A 27 1.04 -5.78 6.84
C GLN A 27 -0.44 -5.68 7.23
N PHE A 28 -1.38 -5.64 6.28
CA PHE A 28 -2.80 -5.62 6.61
C PHE A 28 -3.25 -6.91 7.30
N ASP A 29 -2.62 -8.05 7.01
CA ASP A 29 -2.92 -9.32 7.68
C ASP A 29 -2.50 -9.27 9.16
N GLU A 30 -1.37 -8.62 9.48
CA GLU A 30 -0.94 -8.40 10.87
C GLU A 30 -1.83 -7.37 11.59
N VAL A 31 -2.29 -6.34 10.87
CA VAL A 31 -3.26 -5.38 11.40
C VAL A 31 -4.57 -6.07 11.77
N ASP A 32 -5.07 -6.99 10.95
CA ASP A 32 -6.30 -7.73 11.25
C ASP A 32 -6.16 -8.56 12.53
N LYS A 33 -5.02 -9.23 12.74
CA LYS A 33 -4.73 -9.96 13.99
C LYS A 33 -4.73 -9.03 15.21
N LEU A 34 -4.18 -7.82 15.08
CA LEU A 34 -4.16 -6.84 16.16
C LEU A 34 -5.56 -6.31 16.49
N ILE A 35 -6.39 -6.10 15.46
CA ILE A 35 -7.78 -5.67 15.65
C ILE A 35 -8.59 -6.76 16.36
N ASP A 36 -8.41 -8.02 15.97
CA ASP A 36 -9.14 -9.14 16.58
C ASP A 36 -8.67 -9.44 18.02
N ALA A 37 -7.43 -9.07 18.36
CA ALA A 37 -6.91 -9.14 19.72
C ALA A 37 -7.32 -7.96 20.62
N LEU A 38 -7.96 -6.92 20.06
CA LEU A 38 -8.37 -5.75 20.82
C LEU A 38 -9.54 -6.11 21.74
N ASP A 39 -9.32 -6.04 23.06
CA ASP A 39 -10.37 -6.23 24.05
C ASP A 39 -11.29 -4.99 24.06
N ASP A 40 -12.57 -5.22 23.85
CA ASP A 40 -13.61 -4.18 23.79
C ASP A 40 -13.97 -3.63 25.18
N ARG A 41 -13.29 -4.10 26.24
CA ARG A 41 -13.43 -3.55 27.59
C ARG A 41 -12.99 -2.10 27.61
N ALA A 42 -13.95 -1.23 27.89
CA ALA A 42 -13.75 0.20 28.10
C ALA A 42 -12.53 0.46 29.01
N VAL A 43 -11.46 1.00 28.42
CA VAL A 43 -10.28 1.42 29.17
C VAL A 43 -10.72 2.53 30.13
N PRO A 44 -10.55 2.37 31.46
CA PRO A 44 -10.99 3.38 32.40
C PRO A 44 -10.10 4.62 32.26
N GLY A 45 -10.61 5.68 31.64
CA GLY A 45 -9.99 7.01 31.67
C GLY A 45 -9.86 7.70 30.31
N GLY A 46 -10.68 8.73 30.10
CA GLY A 46 -10.39 9.99 29.41
C GLY A 46 -10.06 10.00 27.91
N PHE A 47 -9.46 8.96 27.35
CA PHE A 47 -9.08 8.89 25.94
C PHE A 47 -10.09 8.02 25.19
N THR A 48 -10.82 8.61 24.25
CA THR A 48 -11.58 7.86 23.25
C THR A 48 -10.61 7.22 22.28
N VAL A 49 -10.36 5.94 22.47
CA VAL A 49 -9.72 5.08 21.45
C VAL A 49 -10.80 4.68 20.45
N ALA A 50 -10.46 4.61 19.17
CA ALA A 50 -11.35 4.09 18.14
C ALA A 50 -11.75 2.65 18.50
N THR A 51 -13.03 2.33 18.33
CA THR A 51 -13.56 0.98 18.53
C THR A 51 -12.94 -0.01 17.53
N PRO A 52 -12.92 -1.32 17.81
CA PRO A 52 -12.46 -2.32 16.85
C PRO A 52 -13.12 -2.17 15.48
N ASP A 53 -14.43 -1.88 15.44
CA ASP A 53 -15.19 -1.70 14.20
C ASP A 53 -14.77 -0.44 13.43
N GLU A 54 -14.49 0.66 14.11
CA GLU A 54 -13.92 1.85 13.47
C GLU A 54 -12.54 1.57 12.88
N ILE A 55 -11.70 0.81 13.59
CA ILE A 55 -10.37 0.43 13.11
C ILE A 55 -10.47 -0.51 11.91
N ARG A 56 -11.40 -1.49 11.90
CA ARG A 56 -11.70 -2.30 10.69
C ARG A 56 -12.12 -1.41 9.52
N GLY A 57 -12.95 -0.40 9.79
CA GLY A 57 -13.36 0.58 8.79
C GLY A 57 -12.17 1.36 8.20
N PHE A 58 -11.22 1.79 9.03
CA PHE A 58 -10.00 2.45 8.56
C PHE A 58 -9.10 1.50 7.76
N ARG A 59 -8.92 0.27 8.24
CA ARG A 59 -8.17 -0.79 7.54
C ARG A 59 -8.75 -1.04 6.15
N GLY A 60 -10.07 -1.19 6.04
CA GLY A 60 -10.76 -1.38 4.75
C GLY A 60 -10.49 -0.23 3.77
N LYS A 61 -10.68 1.02 4.23
CA LYS A 61 -10.41 2.21 3.40
C LYS A 61 -8.95 2.30 2.94
N ALA A 62 -8.01 1.97 3.83
CA ALA A 62 -6.59 2.00 3.50
C ALA A 62 -6.22 0.92 2.46
N PHE A 63 -6.82 -0.27 2.59
CA PHE A 63 -6.66 -1.34 1.60
C PHE A 63 -7.24 -0.95 0.24
N ASP A 64 -8.44 -0.37 0.21
CA ASP A 64 -9.07 0.10 -1.04
C ASP A 64 -8.21 1.16 -1.73
N GLU A 65 -7.61 2.09 -0.98
CA GLU A 65 -6.74 3.10 -1.55
C GLU A 65 -5.42 2.50 -2.07
N LEU A 66 -4.87 1.50 -1.39
CA LEU A 66 -3.72 0.74 -1.90
C LEU A 66 -4.06 0.02 -3.22
N ASP A 67 -5.25 -0.57 -3.33
CA ASP A 67 -5.70 -1.23 -4.55
C ASP A 67 -5.89 -0.23 -5.70
N ARG A 68 -6.47 0.94 -5.44
CA ARG A 68 -6.52 2.05 -6.42
C ARG A 68 -5.13 2.46 -6.87
N MET A 69 -4.19 2.58 -5.94
CA MET A 69 -2.80 2.92 -6.27
C MET A 69 -2.17 1.85 -7.17
N ARG A 70 -2.43 0.56 -6.93
CA ARG A 70 -1.98 -0.55 -7.79
C ARG A 70 -2.57 -0.47 -9.21
N VAL A 71 -3.86 -0.12 -9.34
CA VAL A 71 -4.49 0.05 -10.66
C VAL A 71 -3.82 1.17 -11.45
N VAL A 72 -3.58 2.31 -10.80
CA VAL A 72 -2.87 3.45 -11.42
C VAL A 72 -1.44 3.08 -11.79
N ALA A 73 -0.74 2.34 -10.92
CA ALA A 73 0.62 1.86 -11.15
C ALA A 73 0.70 0.97 -12.40
N ARG A 74 -0.21 0.00 -12.54
CA ARG A 74 -0.27 -0.88 -13.72
C ARG A 74 -0.54 -0.11 -15.02
N LYS A 75 -1.41 0.91 -14.97
CA LYS A 75 -1.61 1.78 -16.13
C LYS A 75 -0.33 2.52 -16.49
N TYR A 76 0.37 3.06 -15.50
CA TYR A 76 1.64 3.75 -15.70
C TYR A 76 2.74 2.83 -16.23
N GLU A 77 2.78 1.57 -15.80
CA GLU A 77 3.66 0.55 -16.38
C GLU A 77 3.39 0.33 -17.86
N GLY A 78 2.12 0.22 -18.27
CA GLY A 78 1.75 0.12 -19.68
C GLY A 78 2.27 1.32 -20.48
N ASP A 79 2.12 2.53 -19.95
CA ASP A 79 2.64 3.76 -20.58
C ASP A 79 4.17 3.74 -20.66
N LEU A 80 4.87 3.33 -19.60
CA LEU A 80 6.33 3.19 -19.59
C LEU A 80 6.80 2.16 -20.62
N ILE A 81 6.18 0.97 -20.68
CA ILE A 81 6.52 -0.07 -21.66
C ILE A 81 6.32 0.45 -23.09
N SER A 82 5.21 1.16 -23.35
CA SER A 82 4.94 1.74 -24.68
C SER A 82 6.02 2.75 -25.13
N ARG A 83 6.70 3.39 -24.17
CA ARG A 83 7.78 4.35 -24.38
C ARG A 83 9.17 3.73 -24.24
N GLU A 84 9.29 2.40 -24.17
CA GLU A 84 10.53 1.68 -23.88
C GLU A 84 11.22 2.17 -22.60
N TRP A 85 10.44 2.47 -21.56
CA TRP A 85 10.89 2.99 -20.25
C TRP A 85 11.56 4.37 -20.32
N ARG A 86 11.37 5.11 -21.42
CA ARG A 86 11.80 6.49 -21.55
C ARG A 86 10.81 7.38 -20.79
N LEU A 87 11.30 8.00 -19.72
CA LEU A 87 10.59 9.02 -18.95
C LEU A 87 10.44 10.31 -19.76
#